data_AF-A0A1Z5YU74-F1
#
_entry.id   AF-A0A1Z5YU74-F1
#
_cell.length_a   1.000
_cell.length_b   1.000
_cell.length_c   1.000
_cell.angle_alpha   90.00
_cell.angle_beta   90.00
_cell.angle_gamma   90.00
#
_symmetry.space_group_name_H-M   'P 1'
#
loop_
_entity.id
_entity.type
_entity.pdbx_description
1 polymer ?
#
loop_
_entity_poly.entity_id
_entity_poly.type
_entity_poly.pdbx_seq_one_letter_code
_entity_poly.pdbx_strand_id
1 'polypeptide(L)'
;MKINSLKKISIFFSFSIFLSGCAQFKEKFNENDVMWANKNGEKKLILHNYIKDKSGLIQECDSLAKEALLFLDSKYFRDWINVYNSKWVWTSNPAKPAQKFIRHAKWQPNCIYSFNNIPSGNWIAVVSMQHHVSPYRTYYGATPIGMGDISNVILQFAFVKVESENNVTNKDIVLEVNKIKYIGSNLKDSYGPIAKVQDWDDKELKLLEYK
;
A
#
# COMPACT_ATOMS: atom_id res chain seq x y z
N MET A 1 49.82 36.47 -48.43
CA MET A 1 50.44 36.69 -47.11
C MET A 1 49.41 36.27 -46.05
N LYS A 2 49.72 35.14 -45.37
CA LYS A 2 49.24 34.61 -44.07
C LYS A 2 48.28 35.51 -43.27
N ILE A 3 47.09 35.02 -42.84
CA ILE A 3 46.69 34.59 -41.46
C ILE A 3 45.14 34.77 -41.41
N ASN A 4 44.25 33.99 -40.78
CA ASN A 4 44.29 32.85 -39.88
C ASN A 4 42.90 32.17 -39.81
N SER A 5 42.90 30.84 -39.70
CA SER A 5 42.13 30.03 -38.73
C SER A 5 40.72 30.51 -38.34
N LEU A 6 39.69 29.99 -39.02
CA LEU A 6 38.34 29.90 -38.48
C LEU A 6 38.32 28.79 -37.41
N LYS A 7 38.54 29.18 -36.14
CA LYS A 7 38.26 28.33 -34.98
C LYS A 7 36.79 27.96 -34.99
N LYS A 8 36.49 26.67 -35.22
CA LYS A 8 35.21 26.06 -34.84
C LYS A 8 35.07 26.17 -33.32
N ILE A 9 34.28 27.14 -32.87
CA ILE A 9 33.79 27.18 -31.50
C ILE A 9 32.69 26.13 -31.43
N SER A 10 33.06 24.89 -31.11
CA SER A 10 32.10 23.89 -30.66
C SER A 10 31.64 24.31 -29.27
N ILE A 11 30.51 25.02 -29.21
CA ILE A 11 29.81 25.26 -27.96
C ILE A 11 29.21 23.92 -27.56
N PHE A 12 29.94 23.14 -26.77
CA PHE A 12 29.36 22.10 -25.94
C PHE A 12 28.51 22.78 -24.88
N PHE A 13 27.23 23.04 -25.19
CA PHE A 13 26.21 23.19 -24.16
C PHE A 13 26.05 21.82 -23.51
N SER A 14 26.95 21.48 -22.58
CA SER A 14 26.64 20.50 -21.53
C SER A 14 25.59 21.15 -20.65
N PHE A 15 24.34 21.04 -21.08
CA PHE A 15 23.18 21.37 -20.28
C PHE A 15 23.01 20.27 -19.23
N SER A 16 23.94 20.22 -18.28
CA SER A 16 23.78 19.48 -17.04
C SER A 16 22.78 20.23 -16.18
N ILE A 17 21.50 20.22 -16.59
CA ILE A 17 20.43 20.45 -15.64
C ILE A 17 20.49 19.27 -14.69
N PHE A 18 21.07 19.50 -13.52
CA PHE A 18 20.71 18.77 -12.31
C PHE A 18 19.19 18.90 -12.14
N LEU A 19 18.45 17.92 -12.66
CA LEU A 19 17.04 17.67 -12.33
C LEU A 19 16.99 17.12 -10.90
N SER A 20 17.38 17.94 -9.92
CA SER A 20 17.14 17.71 -8.50
C SER A 20 15.65 17.93 -8.21
N GLY A 21 14.81 16.99 -8.64
CA GLY A 21 13.37 17.09 -8.42
C GLY A 21 12.54 15.86 -8.78
N CYS A 22 13.05 14.97 -9.63
CA CYS A 22 12.34 13.72 -9.90
C CYS A 22 12.67 12.71 -8.80
N ALA A 23 11.67 12.28 -8.03
CA ALA A 23 11.80 11.13 -7.16
C ALA A 23 12.10 9.90 -8.03
N GLN A 24 13.36 9.49 -8.09
CA GLN A 24 13.81 8.28 -8.78
C GLN A 24 14.09 7.19 -7.74
N PHE A 25 13.81 5.94 -8.12
CA PHE A 25 14.21 4.77 -7.34
C PHE A 25 15.71 4.81 -7.06
N LYS A 26 16.08 4.87 -5.78
CA LYS A 26 17.48 4.82 -5.35
C LYS A 26 17.95 3.38 -5.27
N GLU A 27 17.06 2.51 -4.81
CA GLU A 27 17.36 1.10 -4.61
C GLU A 27 17.14 0.32 -5.91
N LYS A 28 18.17 -0.41 -6.35
CA LYS A 28 18.03 -1.39 -7.43
C LYS A 28 17.48 -2.69 -6.87
N PHE A 29 16.58 -3.33 -7.60
CA PHE A 29 16.06 -4.63 -7.20
C PHE A 29 17.18 -5.69 -7.22
N ASN A 30 17.37 -6.35 -6.09
CA ASN A 30 18.31 -7.45 -5.92
C ASN A 30 17.53 -8.69 -5.47
N GLU A 31 17.55 -9.74 -6.29
CA GLU A 31 16.80 -10.96 -6.02
C GLU A 31 17.28 -11.66 -4.75
N ASN A 32 18.59 -11.61 -4.44
CA ASN A 32 19.15 -12.29 -3.28
C ASN A 32 18.57 -11.79 -1.95
N ASP A 33 18.17 -10.52 -1.89
CA ASP A 33 17.57 -9.92 -0.69
C ASP A 33 16.14 -10.41 -0.43
N VAL A 34 15.52 -11.04 -1.43
CA VAL A 34 14.12 -11.48 -1.42
C VAL A 34 13.93 -12.96 -1.72
N MET A 35 14.98 -13.71 -2.04
CA MET A 35 14.90 -15.15 -2.36
C MET A 35 14.28 -15.98 -1.23
N TRP A 36 14.48 -15.59 0.03
CA TRP A 36 13.90 -16.29 1.18
C TRP A 36 12.37 -16.42 1.09
N ALA A 37 11.71 -15.46 0.45
CA ALA A 37 10.27 -15.39 0.28
C ALA A 37 9.70 -16.29 -0.82
N ASN A 38 10.59 -16.80 -1.68
CA ASN A 38 10.20 -17.71 -2.76
C ASN A 38 10.10 -19.16 -2.27
N LYS A 39 10.59 -19.45 -1.06
CA LYS A 39 10.36 -20.74 -0.41
C LYS A 39 8.85 -20.86 -0.18
N ASN A 40 8.26 -21.97 -0.63
CA ASN A 40 6.89 -22.32 -0.24
C ASN A 40 6.85 -22.31 1.29
N GLY A 41 6.13 -21.36 1.86
CA GLY A 41 5.87 -21.37 3.28
C GLY A 41 4.76 -22.37 3.60
N GLU A 42 4.63 -22.72 4.86
CA GLU A 42 3.53 -23.55 5.37
C GLU A 42 2.54 -22.71 6.19
N LYS A 43 2.77 -21.39 6.27
CA LYS A 43 1.99 -20.50 7.14
C LYS A 43 0.84 -19.85 6.39
N LYS A 44 -0.23 -19.59 7.13
CA LYS A 44 -1.37 -18.78 6.69
C LYS A 44 -1.32 -17.42 7.38
N LEU A 45 -1.53 -16.36 6.62
CA LEU A 45 -1.72 -15.01 7.13
C LEU A 45 -3.14 -14.57 6.79
N ILE A 46 -3.91 -14.18 7.81
CA ILE A 46 -5.25 -13.64 7.65
C ILE A 46 -5.22 -12.18 8.09
N LEU A 47 -5.64 -11.29 7.20
CA LEU A 47 -5.72 -9.85 7.43
C LEU A 47 -7.18 -9.43 7.45
N HIS A 48 -7.58 -8.72 8.48
CA HIS A 48 -8.87 -8.05 8.56
C HIS A 48 -8.64 -6.54 8.47
N ASN A 49 -9.23 -5.87 7.49
CA ASN A 49 -8.96 -4.46 7.21
C ASN A 49 -10.18 -3.58 7.51
N TYR A 50 -10.01 -2.54 8.32
CA TYR A 50 -11.10 -1.59 8.61
C TYR A 50 -10.60 -0.19 9.00
N ILE A 51 -11.50 0.78 8.92
CA ILE A 51 -11.27 2.16 9.36
C ILE A 51 -12.00 2.40 10.67
N LYS A 52 -11.34 3.05 11.63
CA LYS A 52 -12.01 3.63 12.80
C LYS A 52 -12.23 5.11 12.55
N ASP A 53 -13.49 5.52 12.50
CA ASP A 53 -13.84 6.93 12.31
C ASP A 53 -13.52 7.77 13.56
N LYS A 54 -13.83 9.07 13.51
CA LYS A 54 -13.51 9.98 14.61
C LYS A 54 -14.23 9.64 15.93
N SER A 55 -15.37 8.96 15.85
CA SER A 55 -16.15 8.49 16.99
C SER A 55 -15.71 7.12 17.50
N GLY A 56 -14.78 6.46 16.79
CA GLY A 56 -14.29 5.12 17.11
C GLY A 56 -15.14 4.00 16.54
N LEU A 57 -16.16 4.31 15.73
CA LEU A 57 -16.96 3.30 15.04
C LEU A 57 -16.16 2.67 13.90
N ILE A 58 -16.31 1.36 13.76
CA ILE A 58 -15.68 0.55 12.72
C ILE A 58 -16.46 0.74 11.42
N GLN A 59 -15.73 1.12 10.37
CA GLN A 59 -16.20 1.21 9.00
C GLN A 59 -15.50 0.10 8.22
N GLU A 60 -16.26 -0.90 7.81
CA GLU A 60 -15.79 -1.98 6.94
C GLU A 60 -15.78 -1.52 5.49
N CYS A 61 -14.86 -2.07 4.70
CA CYS A 61 -14.84 -1.93 3.25
C CYS A 61 -15.98 -2.70 2.57
N ASP A 62 -16.37 -2.23 1.39
CA ASP A 62 -17.22 -2.99 0.48
C ASP A 62 -16.38 -3.89 -0.44
N SER A 63 -17.04 -4.86 -1.08
CA SER A 63 -16.60 -5.77 -2.15
C SER A 63 -15.81 -5.11 -3.29
N LEU A 64 -15.90 -3.79 -3.46
CA LEU A 64 -15.12 -3.06 -4.44
C LEU A 64 -13.62 -2.96 -4.08
N ALA A 65 -13.24 -3.21 -2.83
CA ALA A 65 -11.86 -3.47 -2.43
C ALA A 65 -11.41 -4.84 -2.96
N LYS A 66 -11.09 -4.94 -4.26
CA LYS A 66 -10.97 -6.24 -4.98
C LYS A 66 -9.92 -7.20 -4.41
N GLU A 67 -8.77 -6.68 -3.97
CA GLU A 67 -7.65 -7.50 -3.50
C GLU A 67 -6.73 -6.75 -2.51
N ALA A 68 -6.00 -7.54 -1.74
CA ALA A 68 -4.85 -7.12 -0.97
C ALA A 68 -3.56 -7.66 -1.60
N LEU A 69 -2.50 -6.86 -1.54
CA LEU A 69 -1.17 -7.22 -2.00
C LEU A 69 -0.24 -7.40 -0.80
N LEU A 70 0.64 -8.39 -0.86
CA LEU A 70 1.67 -8.61 0.15
C LEU A 70 3.04 -8.54 -0.53
N PHE A 71 3.80 -7.53 -0.14
CA PHE A 71 5.16 -7.28 -0.60
C PHE A 71 6.16 -7.69 0.47
N LEU A 72 7.39 -7.90 0.07
CA LEU A 72 8.47 -8.17 1.00
C LEU A 72 8.93 -6.89 1.65
N ASP A 73 9.21 -6.97 2.94
CA ASP A 73 9.77 -5.85 3.67
C ASP A 73 11.27 -5.69 3.40
N SER A 74 11.59 -5.19 2.21
CA SER A 74 12.96 -4.93 1.74
C SER A 74 13.21 -3.45 1.51
N LYS A 75 14.47 -3.04 1.47
CA LYS A 75 14.86 -1.65 1.13
C LYS A 75 14.25 -1.23 -0.21
N TYR A 76 14.28 -2.12 -1.20
CA TYR A 76 13.69 -1.87 -2.52
C TYR A 76 12.20 -1.55 -2.46
N PHE A 77 11.39 -2.37 -1.78
CA PHE A 77 9.95 -2.13 -1.70
C PHE A 77 9.62 -0.92 -0.82
N ARG A 78 10.36 -0.67 0.25
CA ARG A 78 10.22 0.55 1.06
C ARG A 78 10.51 1.81 0.24
N ASP A 79 11.58 1.81 -0.56
CA ASP A 79 11.91 2.92 -1.46
C ASP A 79 10.84 3.08 -2.55
N TRP A 80 10.34 1.96 -3.10
CA TRP A 80 9.24 2.01 -4.07
C TRP A 80 7.97 2.61 -3.47
N ILE A 81 7.57 2.23 -2.26
CA ILE A 81 6.42 2.82 -1.57
C ILE A 81 6.63 4.32 -1.30
N ASN A 82 7.85 4.73 -0.92
CA ASN A 82 8.18 6.14 -0.73
C ASN A 82 8.01 6.94 -2.03
N VAL A 83 8.43 6.39 -3.17
CA VAL A 83 8.29 7.03 -4.50
C VAL A 83 6.81 7.04 -4.94
N TYR A 84 6.12 5.91 -4.80
CA TYR A 84 4.70 5.77 -5.14
C TYR A 84 3.82 6.75 -4.35
N ASN A 85 4.12 6.92 -3.05
CA ASN A 85 3.44 7.88 -2.20
C ASN A 85 3.93 9.32 -2.37
N SER A 86 4.89 9.59 -3.25
CA SER A 86 5.36 10.96 -3.47
C SER A 86 4.41 11.74 -4.37
N LYS A 87 4.31 13.05 -4.13
CA LYS A 87 3.53 13.99 -4.97
C LYS A 87 3.92 13.99 -6.45
N TRP A 88 5.14 13.54 -6.75
CA TRP A 88 5.65 13.39 -8.10
C TRP A 88 5.26 11.99 -8.56
N VAL A 89 3.99 11.83 -8.92
CA VAL A 89 3.37 10.55 -9.26
C VAL A 89 4.09 9.92 -10.45
N TRP A 90 5.10 9.10 -10.18
CA TRP A 90 5.62 8.15 -11.15
C TRP A 90 4.85 6.85 -10.91
N THR A 91 3.82 6.61 -11.71
CA THR A 91 3.00 5.37 -11.70
C THR A 91 3.79 4.17 -12.23
N SER A 92 5.01 3.99 -11.77
CA SER A 92 5.80 2.81 -12.10
C SER A 92 5.44 1.72 -11.11
N ASN A 93 4.84 0.65 -11.62
CA ASN A 93 4.83 -0.63 -10.93
C ASN A 93 6.25 -1.00 -10.46
N PRO A 94 6.39 -1.84 -9.42
CA PRO A 94 7.68 -2.41 -9.08
C PRO A 94 8.33 -3.02 -10.33
N ALA A 95 9.66 -3.07 -10.38
CA ALA A 95 10.38 -3.66 -11.50
C ALA A 95 9.82 -5.06 -11.80
N LYS A 96 9.69 -5.44 -13.08
CA LYS A 96 9.11 -6.74 -13.47
C LYS A 96 9.67 -7.93 -12.69
N PRO A 97 10.99 -8.05 -12.43
CA PRO A 97 11.54 -9.14 -11.62
C PRO A 97 11.09 -9.13 -10.16
N ALA A 98 10.72 -7.97 -9.61
CA ALA A 98 10.20 -7.84 -8.24
C ALA A 98 8.73 -8.28 -8.14
N GLN A 99 7.95 -8.12 -9.22
CA GLN A 99 6.52 -8.43 -9.22
C GLN A 99 6.23 -9.93 -8.96
N LYS A 100 7.13 -10.84 -9.33
CA LYS A 100 6.98 -12.29 -9.07
C LYS A 100 6.93 -12.65 -7.57
N PHE A 101 7.37 -11.74 -6.70
CA PHE A 101 7.38 -11.92 -5.25
C PHE A 101 6.13 -11.35 -4.56
N ILE A 102 5.28 -10.62 -5.30
CA ILE A 102 4.05 -10.06 -4.75
C ILE A 102 3.05 -11.19 -4.59
N ARG A 103 2.47 -11.33 -3.39
CA ARG A 103 1.35 -12.24 -3.15
C ARG A 103 0.05 -11.46 -3.23
N HIS A 104 -0.99 -12.12 -3.73
CA HIS A 104 -2.31 -11.55 -3.88
C HIS A 104 -3.30 -12.34 -3.03
N ALA A 105 -4.22 -11.66 -2.38
CA ALA A 105 -5.37 -12.27 -1.74
C ALA A 105 -6.63 -11.53 -2.19
N LYS A 106 -7.63 -12.30 -2.62
CA LYS A 106 -8.95 -11.75 -2.97
C LYS A 106 -9.67 -11.33 -1.71
N TRP A 107 -10.51 -10.30 -1.85
CA TRP A 107 -11.45 -9.91 -0.82
C TRP A 107 -12.43 -11.03 -0.47
N GLN A 108 -12.75 -11.10 0.81
CA GLN A 108 -13.78 -11.93 1.39
C GLN A 108 -14.71 -11.04 2.25
N PRO A 109 -15.92 -11.50 2.59
CA PRO A 109 -16.83 -10.76 3.46
C PRO A 109 -16.14 -10.24 4.73
N ASN A 110 -16.57 -9.06 5.18
CA ASN A 110 -15.97 -8.32 6.29
C ASN A 110 -14.49 -7.95 6.05
N CYS A 111 -14.07 -7.69 4.80
CA CYS A 111 -12.73 -7.20 4.49
C CYS A 111 -11.58 -8.11 4.94
N ILE A 112 -11.83 -9.41 4.82
CA ILE A 112 -10.87 -10.43 5.16
C ILE A 112 -10.06 -10.82 3.91
N TYR A 113 -8.75 -10.93 4.09
CA TYR A 113 -7.81 -11.36 3.06
C TYR A 113 -6.96 -12.50 3.61
N SER A 114 -7.05 -13.67 2.97
CA SER A 114 -6.28 -14.86 3.36
C SER A 114 -5.13 -15.11 2.39
N PHE A 115 -3.91 -15.05 2.89
CA PHE A 115 -2.69 -15.44 2.19
C PHE A 115 -2.25 -16.82 2.69
N ASN A 116 -2.03 -17.76 1.77
CA ASN A 116 -1.58 -19.11 2.08
C ASN A 116 -0.13 -19.31 1.62
N ASN A 117 0.52 -20.31 2.19
CA ASN A 117 1.88 -20.72 1.86
C ASN A 117 2.94 -19.61 2.02
N ILE A 118 2.80 -18.83 3.09
CA ILE A 118 3.63 -17.65 3.36
C ILE A 118 4.81 -18.07 4.25
N PRO A 119 6.07 -17.80 3.87
CA PRO A 119 7.19 -18.02 4.77
C PRO A 119 7.21 -16.99 5.89
N SER A 120 7.76 -17.39 7.04
CA SER A 120 8.03 -16.48 8.16
C SER A 120 8.92 -15.33 7.72
N GLY A 121 8.65 -14.12 8.22
CA GLY A 121 9.41 -12.94 7.87
C GLY A 121 8.61 -11.65 8.02
N ASN A 122 9.24 -10.55 7.61
CA ASN A 122 8.62 -9.24 7.58
C ASN A 122 8.04 -8.96 6.19
N TRP A 123 6.81 -8.48 6.18
CA TRP A 123 6.00 -8.22 5.00
C TRP A 123 5.40 -6.82 5.07
N ILE A 124 5.03 -6.30 3.91
CA ILE A 124 4.28 -5.06 3.76
C ILE A 124 2.97 -5.41 3.06
N ALA A 125 1.86 -5.33 3.78
CA ALA A 125 0.54 -5.44 3.21
C ALA A 125 0.12 -4.08 2.62
N VAL A 126 -0.41 -4.12 1.40
CA VAL A 126 -1.07 -2.99 0.76
C VAL A 126 -2.52 -3.39 0.57
N VAL A 127 -3.39 -2.70 1.30
CA VAL A 127 -4.83 -2.95 1.31
C VAL A 127 -5.55 -1.70 0.86
N SER A 128 -6.64 -1.86 0.14
CA SER A 128 -7.52 -0.75 -0.21
C SER A 128 -8.76 -0.80 0.68
N MET A 129 -9.16 0.36 1.19
CA MET A 129 -10.48 0.58 1.76
C MET A 129 -11.28 1.38 0.76
N GLN A 130 -12.34 0.79 0.23
CA GLN A 130 -13.39 1.54 -0.45
C GLN A 130 -14.61 1.54 0.44
N HIS A 131 -15.06 2.73 0.84
CA HIS A 131 -16.32 2.90 1.55
C HIS A 131 -17.17 3.91 0.79
N HIS A 132 -18.46 3.66 0.77
CA HIS A 132 -19.45 4.53 0.18
C HIS A 132 -19.73 5.69 1.13
N VAL A 133 -19.40 6.92 0.71
CA VAL A 133 -19.78 8.13 1.45
C VAL A 133 -21.24 8.47 1.09
N SER A 134 -22.18 7.56 1.40
CA SER A 134 -23.58 7.83 1.75
C SER A 134 -24.44 6.55 1.70
N PRO A 135 -24.86 6.00 2.86
CA PRO A 135 -26.03 5.13 2.91
C PRO A 135 -27.32 5.89 3.29
N TYR A 136 -27.21 7.10 3.84
CA TYR A 136 -28.37 7.87 4.23
C TYR A 136 -28.90 8.63 3.04
N ARG A 137 -30.02 8.15 2.47
CA ARG A 137 -30.93 8.99 1.70
C ARG A 137 -31.24 10.21 2.56
N THR A 138 -30.57 11.33 2.33
CA THR A 138 -30.98 12.61 2.87
C THR A 138 -32.30 12.95 2.19
N TYR A 139 -33.38 12.66 2.90
CA TYR A 139 -34.73 13.04 2.50
C TYR A 139 -34.97 14.47 2.97
N TYR A 140 -35.36 15.34 2.05
CA TYR A 140 -35.98 16.62 2.38
C TYR A 140 -37.45 16.49 2.00
N GLY A 141 -38.30 16.17 2.98
CA GLY A 141 -39.66 15.70 2.72
C GLY A 141 -39.68 14.28 2.14
N ALA A 142 -40.44 14.04 1.06
CA ALA A 142 -40.59 12.72 0.44
C ALA A 142 -39.56 12.43 -0.69
N THR A 143 -38.69 13.39 -1.00
CA THR A 143 -37.81 13.33 -2.17
C THR A 143 -36.37 13.02 -1.75
N PRO A 144 -35.72 11.96 -2.28
CA PRO A 144 -34.31 11.73 -2.04
C PRO A 144 -33.48 12.83 -2.72
N ILE A 145 -32.75 13.63 -1.92
CA ILE A 145 -31.82 14.63 -2.44
C ILE A 145 -30.42 14.01 -2.43
N GLY A 146 -29.92 13.70 -3.63
CA GLY A 146 -28.53 13.30 -3.86
C GLY A 146 -28.27 11.82 -3.62
N MET A 147 -28.33 11.02 -4.68
CA MET A 147 -27.59 9.75 -4.77
C MET A 147 -26.24 10.06 -5.44
N GLY A 148 -25.31 10.60 -4.65
CA GLY A 148 -23.91 10.69 -5.04
C GLY A 148 -23.15 9.62 -4.29
N ASP A 149 -23.04 8.43 -4.88
CA ASP A 149 -22.29 7.34 -4.29
C ASP A 149 -20.79 7.59 -4.48
N ILE A 150 -20.25 8.55 -3.71
CA ILE A 150 -18.83 8.90 -3.80
C ILE A 150 -18.08 7.85 -3.01
N SER A 151 -17.53 6.88 -3.72
CA SER A 151 -16.61 5.93 -3.11
C SER A 151 -15.25 6.58 -2.96
N ASN A 152 -14.77 6.72 -1.72
CA ASN A 152 -13.39 7.11 -1.49
C ASN A 152 -12.54 5.83 -1.34
N VAL A 153 -11.53 5.69 -2.20
CA VAL A 153 -10.56 4.59 -2.13
C VAL A 153 -9.33 5.09 -1.40
N ILE A 154 -9.09 4.52 -0.22
CA ILE A 154 -7.91 4.82 0.58
C ILE A 154 -6.98 3.61 0.51
N LEU A 155 -5.82 3.79 -0.12
CA LEU A 155 -4.76 2.80 -0.14
C LEU A 155 -3.94 2.89 1.16
N GLN A 156 -3.80 1.79 1.88
CA GLN A 156 -3.12 1.75 3.16
C GLN A 156 -1.93 0.80 3.11
N PHE A 157 -0.87 1.15 3.82
CA PHE A 157 0.33 0.35 3.97
C PHE A 157 0.42 -0.16 5.41
N ALA A 158 0.66 -1.46 5.59
CA ALA A 158 0.75 -2.10 6.89
C ALA A 158 1.99 -3.00 6.95
N PHE A 159 2.80 -2.83 8.00
CA PHE A 159 3.99 -3.65 8.22
C PHE A 159 3.64 -4.84 9.11
N VAL A 160 3.70 -6.05 8.55
CA VAL A 160 3.22 -7.28 9.18
C VAL A 160 4.38 -8.24 9.36
N LYS A 161 4.48 -8.86 10.54
CA LYS A 161 5.43 -9.93 10.81
C LYS A 161 4.69 -11.27 10.89
N VAL A 162 5.17 -12.25 10.12
CA VAL A 162 4.74 -13.65 10.19
C VAL A 162 5.80 -14.40 10.98
N GLU A 163 5.44 -14.84 12.18
CA GLU A 163 6.36 -15.54 13.08
C GLU A 163 6.58 -17.00 12.66
N SER A 164 7.73 -17.57 13.02
CA SER A 164 8.06 -18.97 12.71
C SER A 164 7.21 -19.96 13.48
N GLU A 165 6.79 -19.63 14.70
CA GLU A 165 6.12 -20.57 15.61
C GLU A 165 4.65 -20.76 15.24
N ASN A 166 4.00 -19.75 14.66
CA ASN A 166 2.56 -19.75 14.41
C ASN A 166 2.23 -20.33 13.04
N ASN A 167 1.32 -21.31 12.97
CA ASN A 167 0.83 -21.83 11.68
C ASN A 167 -0.15 -20.87 11.01
N VAL A 168 -0.90 -20.13 11.81
CA VAL A 168 -1.83 -19.09 11.36
C VAL A 168 -1.49 -17.80 12.10
N THR A 169 -1.26 -16.72 11.35
CA THR A 169 -1.10 -15.37 11.87
C THR A 169 -2.36 -14.58 11.51
N ASN A 170 -3.07 -14.07 12.51
CA ASN A 170 -4.27 -13.26 12.32
C ASN A 170 -3.96 -11.83 12.75
N LYS A 171 -4.19 -10.85 11.87
CA LYS A 171 -3.91 -9.45 12.15
C LYS A 171 -5.04 -8.55 11.66
N ASP A 172 -5.34 -7.54 12.46
CA ASP A 172 -6.08 -6.39 11.98
C ASP A 172 -5.13 -5.38 11.34
N ILE A 173 -5.60 -4.77 10.26
CA ILE A 173 -5.05 -3.57 9.65
C ILE A 173 -6.05 -2.44 9.91
N VAL A 174 -5.66 -1.51 10.77
CA VAL A 174 -6.55 -0.47 11.29
C VAL A 174 -6.04 0.90 10.90
N LEU A 175 -6.87 1.64 10.18
CA LEU A 175 -6.65 3.08 9.99
C LEU A 175 -7.56 3.86 10.95
N GLU A 176 -6.95 4.44 11.98
CA GLU A 176 -7.63 5.37 12.89
C GLU A 176 -7.58 6.79 12.29
N VAL A 177 -8.73 7.35 11.90
CA VAL A 177 -8.80 8.66 11.21
C VAL A 177 -8.17 9.79 12.03
N ASN A 178 -8.15 9.69 13.35
CA ASN A 178 -7.55 10.68 14.25
C ASN A 178 -6.03 10.54 14.42
N LYS A 179 -5.41 9.44 13.96
CA LYS A 179 -3.99 9.11 14.21
C LYS A 179 -3.24 8.75 12.93
N ILE A 180 -3.67 9.27 11.80
CA ILE A 180 -3.09 8.96 10.50
C ILE A 180 -1.62 9.38 10.45
N LYS A 181 -0.76 8.43 10.08
CA LYS A 181 0.65 8.67 9.74
C LYS A 181 0.83 8.38 8.26
N TYR A 182 1.71 9.11 7.60
CA TYR A 182 1.99 8.92 6.17
C TYR A 182 3.42 8.42 5.96
N ILE A 183 3.63 7.73 4.84
CA ILE A 183 4.96 7.34 4.37
C ILE A 183 5.56 8.51 3.57
N GLY A 184 6.80 8.90 3.91
CA GLY A 184 7.57 9.93 3.20
C GLY A 184 7.81 11.22 4.01
N SER A 185 8.72 12.06 3.52
CA SER A 185 9.21 13.26 4.22
C SER A 185 8.29 14.48 4.15
N ASN A 186 7.30 14.51 3.27
CA ASN A 186 6.32 15.59 3.15
C ASN A 186 4.90 15.06 3.45
N LEU A 187 4.53 15.12 4.73
CA LEU A 187 3.29 14.58 5.30
C LEU A 187 1.99 15.16 4.68
N LYS A 188 2.06 16.28 3.96
CA LYS A 188 0.86 16.95 3.39
C LYS A 188 0.42 16.42 2.03
N ASP A 189 1.28 15.69 1.31
CA ASP A 189 1.05 15.31 -0.10
C ASP A 189 1.26 13.80 -0.37
N SER A 190 1.15 12.96 0.67
CA SER A 190 1.34 11.50 0.58
C SER A 190 0.02 10.79 0.28
N TYR A 191 0.04 9.87 -0.69
CA TYR A 191 -1.18 9.22 -1.21
C TYR A 191 -1.71 8.05 -0.37
N GLY A 192 -0.92 7.49 0.55
CA GLY A 192 -1.37 6.35 1.35
C GLY A 192 -0.83 6.35 2.79
N PRO A 193 -1.71 6.25 3.80
CA PRO A 193 -1.30 6.20 5.19
C PRO A 193 -0.70 4.86 5.61
N ILE A 194 0.08 4.90 6.68
CA ILE A 194 0.50 3.73 7.45
C ILE A 194 -0.63 3.34 8.38
N ALA A 195 -1.22 2.17 8.16
CA ALA A 195 -2.19 1.58 9.06
C ALA A 195 -1.50 0.90 10.24
N LYS A 196 -2.18 0.89 11.38
CA LYS A 196 -1.75 0.16 12.57
C LYS A 196 -2.01 -1.33 12.36
N VAL A 197 -1.04 -2.17 12.74
CA VAL A 197 -1.19 -3.62 12.77
C VAL A 197 -1.34 -4.07 14.22
N GLN A 198 -2.34 -4.91 14.49
CA GLN A 198 -2.58 -5.49 15.81
C GLN A 198 -3.07 -6.94 15.67
N ASP A 199 -2.87 -7.75 16.71
CA ASP A 199 -3.47 -9.09 16.77
C ASP A 199 -4.99 -8.99 16.91
N TRP A 200 -5.71 -9.99 16.37
CA TRP A 200 -7.14 -10.13 16.63
C TRP A 200 -7.40 -10.31 18.11
N ASP A 201 -8.48 -9.71 18.58
CA ASP A 201 -8.97 -10.01 19.92
C ASP A 201 -9.75 -11.33 19.94
N ASP A 202 -9.92 -11.91 21.13
CA ASP A 202 -10.63 -13.19 21.31
C ASP A 202 -12.12 -13.12 20.92
N LYS A 203 -12.70 -11.93 20.76
CA LYS A 203 -14.10 -11.75 20.35
C LYS A 203 -14.25 -11.79 18.84
N GLU A 204 -13.30 -11.23 18.09
CA GLU A 204 -13.25 -11.28 16.63
C GLU A 204 -13.03 -12.70 16.10
N LEU A 205 -12.18 -13.48 16.78
CA LEU A 205 -11.98 -14.91 16.46
C LEU A 205 -13.30 -15.69 16.53
N LYS A 206 -14.11 -15.46 17.56
CA LYS A 206 -15.41 -16.13 17.73
C LYS A 206 -16.43 -15.70 16.68
N LEU A 207 -16.44 -14.44 16.26
CA LEU A 207 -17.39 -13.95 15.25
C LEU A 207 -17.23 -14.63 13.88
N LEU A 208 -16.04 -15.17 13.59
CA LEU A 208 -15.74 -15.88 12.35
C LEU A 208 -15.98 -17.39 12.43
N GLU A 209 -16.04 -17.95 13.64
CA GLU A 209 -16.38 -19.37 13.87
C GLU A 209 -17.89 -19.66 13.82
N TYR A 210 -18.73 -18.63 13.93
CA TYR A 210 -20.21 -18.74 13.95
C TYR A 210 -20.90 -18.44 12.60
N LYS A 211 -20.15 -18.37 11.48
CA LYS A 211 -20.69 -18.24 10.11
C LYS A 211 -20.15 -19.35 9.21
#